data_AF-J0ZLZ3-F1
#
_entry.id   AF-J0ZLZ3-F1
#
_cell.length_a   1.000
_cell.length_b   1.000
_cell.length_c   1.000
_cell.angle_alpha   90.00
_cell.angle_beta   90.00
_cell.angle_gamma   90.00
#
_symmetry.space_group_name_H-M   'P 1'
#
loop_
_entity.id
_entity.type
_entity.pdbx_description
1 polymer ?
#
loop_
_entity_poly.entity_id
_entity_poly.type
_entity_poly.pdbx_seq_one_letter_code
_entity_poly.pdbx_strand_id
1 'polypeptide(L)'
;MSWKTDLQVRDLENNMKLECTCSQCGYVYYLTKKIMCSAPEREFLYLDEIEAQEICHARGCHGAVTLLLVQDRKSSPFVGGLA
;
A
#
# COMPACT_ATOMS: atom_id res chain seq x y z
N MET A 1 0.61 17.19 -0.89
CA MET A 1 0.16 16.74 0.44
C MET A 1 -0.76 15.57 0.22
N SER A 2 -0.26 14.36 0.47
CA SER A 2 -0.98 13.11 0.24
C SER A 2 -1.52 12.62 1.58
N TRP A 3 -2.74 12.08 1.59
CA TRP A 3 -3.35 11.48 2.78
C TRP A 3 -2.46 10.41 3.45
N LYS A 4 -1.54 9.81 2.69
CA LYS A 4 -0.55 8.83 3.16
C LYS A 4 0.46 9.39 4.17
N THR A 5 0.71 10.69 4.16
CA THR A 5 1.66 11.36 5.07
C THR A 5 1.02 11.72 6.42
N ASP A 6 -0.32 11.70 6.50
CA ASP A 6 -1.08 12.01 7.71
C ASP A 6 -1.55 10.73 8.45
N LEU A 7 -1.66 9.62 7.71
CA LEU A 7 -2.17 8.35 8.21
C LEU A 7 -1.05 7.42 8.66
N GLN A 8 -1.12 6.96 9.91
CA GLN A 8 -0.21 5.97 10.49
C GLN A 8 -0.81 4.57 10.44
N VAL A 9 0.03 3.54 10.48
CA VAL A 9 -0.43 2.13 10.52
C VAL A 9 -1.35 1.85 11.71
N ARG A 10 -1.12 2.50 12.86
CA ARG A 10 -2.00 2.36 14.03
C ARG A 10 -3.44 2.79 13.76
N ASP A 11 -3.63 3.79 12.89
CA ASP A 11 -4.94 4.38 12.57
C ASP A 11 -5.74 3.48 11.62
N LEU A 12 -5.06 2.57 10.90
CA LEU A 12 -5.75 1.59 10.08
C LEU A 12 -6.55 0.62 10.92
N GLU A 13 -7.78 0.35 10.48
CA GLU A 13 -8.55 -0.78 10.97
C GLU A 13 -7.97 -2.10 10.47
N ASN A 14 -8.10 -3.16 11.27
CA ASN A 14 -7.62 -4.50 10.90
C ASN A 14 -8.26 -5.06 9.63
N ASN A 15 -9.42 -4.53 9.22
CA ASN A 15 -10.13 -4.93 8.02
C ASN A 15 -9.74 -4.09 6.78
N MET A 16 -8.97 -3.01 6.95
CA MET A 16 -8.46 -2.24 5.82
C MET A 16 -7.35 -3.01 5.12
N LYS A 17 -7.46 -3.08 3.78
CA LYS A 17 -6.44 -3.66 2.91
C LYS A 17 -5.74 -2.55 2.17
N LEU A 18 -4.42 -2.67 2.09
CA LEU A 18 -3.57 -1.79 1.32
C LEU A 18 -3.09 -2.56 0.11
N GLU A 19 -3.42 -2.06 -1.08
CA GLU A 19 -2.93 -2.59 -2.34
C GLU A 19 -1.58 -1.94 -2.66
N CYS A 20 -0.58 -2.76 -2.91
CA CYS A 20 0.76 -2.35 -3.28
C CYS A 20 0.99 -2.75 -4.72
N THR A 21 1.20 -1.77 -5.59
CA THR A 21 1.38 -1.99 -7.03
C THR A 21 2.76 -1.51 -7.45
N CYS A 22 3.57 -2.40 -8.02
CA CYS A 22 4.86 -2.01 -8.54
C CYS A 22 4.73 -1.19 -9.82
N SER A 23 5.30 0.02 -9.84
CA SER A 23 5.30 0.90 -11.01
C SER A 23 6.25 0.46 -12.13
N GLN A 24 7.08 -0.56 -11.89
CA GLN A 24 8.03 -1.09 -12.88
C GLN A 24 7.53 -2.36 -13.56
N CYS A 25 7.06 -3.35 -12.78
CA CYS A 25 6.63 -4.65 -13.31
C CYS A 25 5.11 -4.88 -13.26
N GLY A 26 4.34 -3.99 -12.61
CA GLY A 26 2.90 -4.15 -12.44
C GLY A 26 2.51 -5.27 -11.46
N TYR A 27 3.44 -5.79 -10.66
CA TYR A 27 3.12 -6.78 -9.63
C TYR A 27 2.28 -6.12 -8.52
N VAL A 28 1.11 -6.69 -8.27
CA VAL A 28 0.15 -6.22 -7.27
C VAL A 28 0.08 -7.22 -6.12
N TYR A 29 0.20 -6.74 -4.89
CA TYR A 29 0.02 -7.55 -3.68
C TYR A 29 -0.71 -6.76 -2.60
N TYR A 30 -1.29 -7.47 -1.66
CA TYR A 30 -2.10 -6.87 -0.59
C TYR A 30 -1.36 -6.93 0.74
N LEU A 31 -1.17 -5.78 1.35
CA LEU A 31 -0.74 -5.63 2.72
C LEU A 31 -1.97 -5.43 3.61
N THR A 32 -1.96 -6.10 4.75
CA THR A 32 -2.95 -5.90 5.81
C THR A 32 -2.23 -5.35 7.03
N LYS A 33 -2.94 -4.64 7.91
CA LYS A 33 -2.38 -4.18 9.19
C LYS A 33 -1.61 -5.28 9.93
N LYS A 34 -2.12 -6.51 9.93
CA LYS A 34 -1.45 -7.67 10.56
C LYS A 34 -0.07 -7.99 9.98
N ILE A 35 0.12 -7.75 8.68
CA ILE A 35 1.39 -7.99 7.97
C ILE A 35 2.36 -6.83 8.22
N MET A 36 1.85 -5.60 8.21
CA MET A 36 2.64 -4.39 8.49
C MET A 36 3.09 -4.33 9.96
N CYS A 37 2.19 -4.71 10.87
CA CYS A 37 2.39 -4.82 12.32
C CYS A 37 3.12 -6.12 12.70
N SER A 38 4.02 -6.61 11.83
CA SER A 38 4.88 -7.74 12.19
C SER A 38 5.88 -7.37 13.29
N ALA A 39 6.13 -6.07 13.51
CA ALA A 39 6.91 -5.55 14.61
C ALA A 39 6.19 -4.32 15.22
N PRO A 40 6.18 -4.17 16.55
CA PRO A 40 5.44 -3.09 17.23
C PRO A 40 5.98 -1.68 16.90
N GLU A 41 7.25 -1.59 16.52
CA GLU A 41 7.88 -0.36 16.04
C GLU A 41 7.27 0.17 14.72
N ARG A 42 6.72 -0.71 13.88
CA ARG A 42 6.13 -0.34 12.59
C ARG A 42 4.72 0.25 12.71
N GLU A 43 4.08 0.14 13.88
CA GLU A 43 2.74 0.71 14.12
C GLU A 43 2.74 2.24 14.13
N PHE A 44 3.89 2.84 14.46
CA PHE A 44 4.08 4.29 14.52
C PHE A 44 4.53 4.90 13.19
N LEU A 45 4.87 4.08 12.20
CA LEU A 45 5.29 4.56 10.88
C LEU A 45 4.10 5.09 10.10
N TYR A 46 4.37 6.13 9.30
CA TYR A 46 3.41 6.66 8.34
C TYR A 46 3.33 5.76 7.10
N LEU A 47 2.18 5.78 6.41
CA LEU A 47 1.98 5.00 5.19
C LEU A 47 2.97 5.38 4.08
N ASP A 48 3.34 6.65 4.00
CA ASP A 48 4.37 7.16 3.07
C ASP A 48 5.76 6.55 3.36
N GLU A 49 6.13 6.41 4.63
CA GLU A 49 7.40 5.78 5.02
C GLU A 49 7.41 4.29 4.67
N ILE A 50 6.28 3.60 4.88
CA ILE A 50 6.15 2.20 4.47
C ILE A 50 6.24 2.06 2.95
N GLU A 51 5.62 2.95 2.20
CA GLU A 51 5.71 2.96 0.73
C GLU A 51 7.14 3.21 0.24
N ALA A 52 7.86 4.12 0.90
CA ALA A 52 9.25 4.41 0.57
C ALA A 52 10.22 3.27 0.95
N GLN A 53 9.89 2.49 1.98
CA GLN A 53 10.68 1.33 2.41
C GLN A 53 10.34 0.04 1.66
N GLU A 54 9.11 -0.08 1.18
CA GLU A 54 8.67 -1.24 0.40
C GLU A 54 9.25 -1.20 -1.01
N ILE A 55 9.76 -2.36 -1.42
CA ILE A 55 10.25 -2.59 -2.77
C ILE A 55 9.47 -3.75 -3.37
N CYS A 56 9.44 -3.84 -4.70
CA CYS A 56 8.80 -4.97 -5.33
C CYS A 56 9.45 -6.31 -4.89
N HIS A 57 8.61 -7.29 -4.53
CA HIS A 57 9.04 -8.65 -4.20
C HIS A 57 9.04 -9.60 -5.42
N ALA A 58 8.73 -9.10 -6.62
CA ALA A 58 8.79 -9.91 -7.83
C ALA A 58 10.24 -10.28 -8.17
N ARG A 59 10.46 -11.49 -8.71
CA ARG A 59 11.80 -12.00 -9.02
C ARG A 59 12.54 -11.05 -9.98
N GLY A 60 13.57 -10.38 -9.47
CA GLY A 60 14.43 -9.48 -10.25
C GLY A 60 13.90 -8.04 -10.39
N CYS A 61 12.80 -7.69 -9.73
CA CYS A 61 12.30 -6.32 -9.69
C CYS A 61 12.55 -5.73 -8.30
N HIS A 62 13.24 -4.60 -8.21
CA HIS A 62 13.39 -3.81 -6.98
C HIS A 62 12.79 -2.41 -7.17
N GLY A 63 11.79 -2.31 -8.04
CA GLY A 63 11.12 -1.05 -8.34
C GLY A 63 10.35 -0.54 -7.14
N ALA A 64 10.23 0.79 -7.07
CA ALA A 64 9.33 1.44 -6.13
C ALA A 64 7.91 0.90 -6.31
N VAL A 65 7.22 0.71 -5.19
CA VAL A 65 5.81 0.34 -5.18
C VAL A 65 4.97 1.55 -4.84
N THR A 66 3.73 1.55 -5.33
CA THR A 66 2.74 2.54 -4.99
C THR A 66 1.69 1.93 -4.09
N LEU A 67 1.48 2.56 -2.94
CA LEU A 67 0.50 2.13 -1.94
C LEU A 67 -0.84 2.81 -2.16
N LEU A 68 -1.90 2.01 -2.19
CA LEU A 68 -3.29 2.42 -2.40
C LEU A 68 -4.15 1.83 -1.28
N LEU A 69 -4.89 2.67 -0.57
CA LEU A 69 -5.87 2.21 0.42
C LEU A 69 -7.10 1.67 -0.31
N VAL A 70 -7.35 0.38 -0.15
CA VAL A 70 -8.57 -0.26 -0.63
C VAL A 70 -9.65 0.00 0.41
N GLN A 71 -10.40 1.08 0.23
CA GLN A 71 -11.63 1.28 0.97
C GLN A 71 -12.71 0.38 0.36
N ASP A 72 -13.38 -0.44 1.18
CA ASP A 72 -14.53 -1.27 0.80
C ASP A 72 -15.79 -0.44 0.46
N ARG A 73 -15.65 0.83 0.03
CA ARG A 73 -16.74 1.50 -0.66
C ARG A 73 -16.75 0.98 -2.08
N LYS A 74 -17.78 0.19 -2.39
CA LYS A 74 -18.36 0.03 -3.74
C LYS A 74 -18.19 1.31 -4.56
N SER A 75 -17.08 1.42 -5.26
CA SER A 75 -16.89 2.37 -6.35
C SER A 75 -15.67 1.86 -7.08
N SER A 76 -15.91 0.94 -8.01
CA SER A 76 -14.98 0.73 -9.11
C SER A 76 -14.57 2.10 -9.64
N PRO A 77 -13.30 2.51 -9.52
CA PRO A 77 -12.82 3.47 -10.49
C PRO A 77 -12.76 2.69 -11.78
N PHE A 78 -13.71 2.94 -12.67
CA PHE A 78 -13.54 2.66 -14.08
C PHE A 78 -12.23 3.34 -14.49
N VAL A 79 -11.11 2.61 -14.47
CA VAL A 79 -9.90 3.00 -15.20
C VAL A 79 -10.19 2.58 -16.63
N GLY A 80 -11.02 3.38 -17.30
CA GLY A 80 -11.23 3.35 -18.73
C GLY A 80 -9.95 3.85 -19.42
N GLY A 81 -8.89 3.06 -19.32
CA GLY A 81 -7.76 3.15 -20.23
C GLY A 81 -7.99 2.12 -21.32
N LEU A 82 -8.41 2.58 -22.49
CA LEU A 82 -8.04 2.06 -23.81
C LEU A 82 -8.66 2.99 -24.86
N ALA A 83 -7.77 3.79 -25.47
CA ALA A 83 -7.77 4.38 -26.81
C ALA A 83 -9.09 4.72 -27.51
#